data_AF-A0A954LQF8-F1
#
_entry.id   AF-A0A954LQF8-F1
#
_cell.length_a   1.000
_cell.length_b   1.000
_cell.length_c   1.000
_cell.angle_alpha   90.00
_cell.angle_beta   90.00
_cell.angle_gamma   90.00
#
_symmetry.space_group_name_H-M   'P 1'
#
loop_
_entity.id
_entity.type
_entity.pdbx_description
1 polymer ?
#
loop_
_entity_poly.entity_id
_entity_poly.type
_entity_poly.pdbx_seq_one_letter_code
_entity_poly.pdbx_strand_id
1 'polypeptide(L)'
;AEDAGTRARHALIQYAIHSHVGIDLGKDQATGGLSKYAKDKVAQDTGIQIINDVHGLLVYAGGSNTKFIRGNPVTIILGRQETDFISRVQHAYTQKFQLSNKERVAFELFSGSQFELSTRSRFITLVMAIEALLQPADREERAQEHVTRLIDLTTNSALQENERTSIIGSLKWLYQESIGKTGKRLADKLLGNEKYADKTPASFFTKCYTIRSQLVHNGTLSDQKTHIDSWVGELERFVADLLKASIRPVDA
;
A
#
# COMPACT_ATOMS: atom_id res chain seq x y z
N ALA A 1 20.27 3.44 -16.54
CA ALA A 1 19.09 2.73 -17.09
C ALA A 1 18.11 2.36 -15.98
N GLU A 2 18.55 1.70 -14.91
CA GLU A 2 17.71 1.33 -13.75
C GLU A 2 17.03 2.51 -13.05
N ASP A 3 17.76 3.59 -12.86
CA ASP A 3 17.22 4.85 -12.34
C ASP A 3 16.11 5.44 -13.24
N ALA A 4 16.30 5.43 -14.57
CA ALA A 4 15.27 5.86 -15.51
C ALA A 4 14.03 4.97 -15.47
N GLY A 5 14.23 3.65 -15.36
CA GLY A 5 13.14 2.69 -15.19
C GLY A 5 12.36 2.89 -13.89
N THR A 6 13.08 3.13 -12.79
CA THR A 6 12.48 3.39 -11.47
C THR A 6 11.63 4.66 -11.50
N ARG A 7 12.13 5.73 -12.13
CA ARG A 7 11.35 6.97 -12.34
C ARG A 7 10.10 6.74 -13.18
N ALA A 8 10.17 5.91 -14.23
CA ALA A 8 9.00 5.59 -15.05
C ALA A 8 7.93 4.85 -14.22
N ARG A 9 8.35 3.87 -13.43
CA ARG A 9 7.46 3.15 -12.50
C ARG A 9 6.81 4.10 -11.50
N HIS A 10 7.61 4.96 -10.89
CA HIS A 10 7.14 5.99 -9.96
C HIS A 10 6.09 6.87 -10.65
N ALA A 11 6.38 7.42 -11.83
CA ALA A 11 5.44 8.25 -12.58
C ALA A 11 4.08 7.58 -12.84
N LEU A 12 4.08 6.28 -13.15
CA LEU A 12 2.86 5.48 -13.30
C LEU A 12 2.08 5.35 -11.99
N ILE A 13 2.78 5.18 -10.86
CA ILE A 13 2.17 5.16 -9.52
C ILE A 13 1.49 6.49 -9.22
N GLN A 14 2.17 7.61 -9.46
CA GLN A 14 1.54 8.93 -9.27
C GLN A 14 0.33 9.12 -10.17
N TYR A 15 0.43 8.76 -11.46
CA TYR A 15 -0.72 8.82 -12.36
C TYR A 15 -1.89 8.01 -11.80
N ALA A 16 -1.64 6.81 -11.30
CA ALA A 16 -2.65 5.91 -10.77
C ALA A 16 -3.36 6.49 -9.54
N ILE A 17 -2.60 7.06 -8.61
CA ILE A 17 -3.12 7.75 -7.42
C ILE A 17 -3.98 8.96 -7.82
N HIS A 18 -3.50 9.79 -8.76
CA HIS A 18 -4.22 10.99 -9.19
C HIS A 18 -5.48 10.68 -10.00
N SER A 19 -5.47 9.57 -10.72
CA SER A 19 -6.55 9.20 -11.63
C SER A 19 -7.48 8.15 -11.05
N HIS A 20 -7.27 7.76 -9.79
CA HIS A 20 -8.02 6.74 -9.06
C HIS A 20 -8.15 5.44 -9.87
N VAL A 21 -7.02 4.93 -10.35
CA VAL A 21 -6.98 3.68 -11.13
C VAL A 21 -6.08 2.64 -10.52
N GLY A 22 -6.50 1.38 -10.67
CA GLY A 22 -5.66 0.23 -10.42
C GLY A 22 -4.66 0.09 -11.56
N ILE A 23 -3.39 -0.06 -11.19
CA ILE A 23 -2.34 -0.47 -12.11
C ILE A 23 -1.56 -1.62 -11.48
N ASP A 24 -1.43 -2.71 -12.24
CA ASP A 24 -0.53 -3.79 -11.90
C ASP A 24 0.81 -3.50 -12.58
N LEU A 25 1.80 -3.15 -11.77
CA LEU A 25 3.19 -2.92 -12.21
C LEU A 25 4.04 -4.17 -11.98
N GLY A 26 3.43 -5.31 -11.68
CA GLY A 26 4.08 -6.56 -11.33
C GLY A 26 4.97 -6.49 -10.10
N LYS A 27 5.67 -7.60 -9.85
CA LYS A 27 6.54 -7.79 -8.66
C LYS A 27 8.03 -7.66 -8.99
N ASP A 28 8.36 -7.08 -10.14
CA ASP A 28 9.70 -7.12 -10.73
C ASP A 28 10.22 -8.58 -10.81
N GLN A 29 9.30 -9.52 -11.00
CA GLN A 29 9.56 -10.95 -11.15
C GLN A 29 9.03 -11.43 -12.49
N ALA A 30 9.75 -12.37 -13.08
CA ALA A 30 9.26 -13.09 -14.24
C ALA A 30 8.07 -13.97 -13.81
N THR A 31 6.88 -13.67 -14.32
CA THR A 31 5.65 -14.45 -14.09
C THR A 31 5.59 -15.70 -14.99
N GLY A 32 6.59 -15.91 -15.84
CA GLY A 32 6.79 -17.09 -16.69
C GLY A 32 8.12 -17.04 -17.45
N GLY A 33 8.39 -18.04 -18.30
CA GLY A 33 9.52 -18.06 -19.23
C GLY A 33 10.47 -19.26 -19.09
N LEU A 34 11.61 -19.22 -19.77
CA LEU A 34 12.57 -20.32 -19.79
C LEU A 34 13.28 -20.48 -18.43
N SER A 35 13.65 -21.72 -18.09
CA SER A 35 14.50 -22.00 -16.94
C SER A 35 15.92 -21.42 -17.17
N LYS A 36 16.68 -21.20 -16.08
CA LYS A 36 18.07 -20.73 -16.19
C LYS A 36 18.91 -21.64 -17.11
N TYR A 37 18.77 -22.96 -16.95
CA TYR A 37 19.43 -23.96 -17.80
C TYR A 37 19.11 -23.79 -19.30
N ALA A 38 17.84 -23.56 -19.65
CA ALA A 38 17.45 -23.37 -21.04
C ALA A 38 17.98 -22.05 -21.62
N LYS A 39 18.04 -20.96 -20.82
CA LYS A 39 18.64 -19.69 -21.24
C LYS A 39 20.14 -19.83 -21.49
N ASP A 40 20.85 -20.47 -20.57
CA ASP A 40 22.31 -20.65 -20.64
C ASP A 40 22.68 -21.50 -21.87
N LYS A 41 21.89 -22.55 -22.15
CA LYS A 41 22.07 -23.40 -23.33
C LYS A 41 21.84 -22.63 -24.64
N VAL A 42 20.78 -21.85 -24.76
CA VAL A 42 20.55 -21.03 -25.97
C VAL A 42 21.64 -19.98 -26.14
N ALA A 43 22.09 -19.36 -25.06
CA ALA A 43 23.18 -18.39 -25.11
C ALA A 43 24.49 -19.03 -25.57
N GLN A 44 24.81 -20.25 -25.12
CA GLN A 44 25.98 -21.01 -25.59
C GLN A 44 25.86 -21.41 -27.06
N ASP A 45 24.69 -21.92 -27.47
CA ASP A 45 24.50 -22.49 -28.81
C ASP A 45 24.35 -21.42 -29.91
N THR A 46 23.85 -20.24 -29.57
CA THR A 46 23.45 -19.23 -30.58
C THR A 46 24.03 -17.84 -30.34
N GLY A 47 24.66 -17.59 -29.19
CA GLY A 47 25.09 -16.25 -28.76
C GLY A 47 23.94 -15.30 -28.40
N ILE A 48 22.68 -15.75 -28.47
CA ILE A 48 21.49 -14.96 -28.16
C ILE A 48 21.20 -15.04 -26.66
N GLN A 49 21.10 -13.87 -26.01
CA GLN A 49 20.62 -13.81 -24.64
C GLN A 49 19.09 -13.80 -24.63
N ILE A 50 18.48 -14.82 -24.02
CA ILE A 50 17.04 -14.84 -23.75
C ILE A 50 16.80 -14.29 -22.35
N ILE A 51 15.97 -13.25 -22.28
CA ILE A 51 15.52 -12.67 -21.03
C ILE A 51 14.04 -13.00 -20.88
N ASN A 52 13.68 -13.55 -19.72
CA ASN A 52 12.26 -13.74 -19.40
C ASN A 52 11.66 -12.35 -19.19
N ASP A 53 10.52 -12.09 -19.83
CA ASP A 53 9.78 -10.87 -19.60
C ASP A 53 9.43 -10.77 -18.11
N VAL A 54 9.83 -9.66 -17.50
CA VAL A 54 9.55 -9.35 -16.10
C VAL A 54 8.32 -8.47 -16.09
N HIS A 55 7.26 -8.89 -15.39
CA HIS A 55 6.11 -8.03 -15.22
C HIS A 55 6.52 -6.87 -14.31
N GLY A 56 6.59 -5.66 -14.88
CA GLY A 56 7.08 -4.46 -14.21
C GLY A 56 8.23 -3.79 -14.95
N LEU A 57 9.37 -3.61 -14.28
CA LEU A 57 10.56 -2.99 -14.86
C LEU A 57 11.64 -4.03 -15.20
N LEU A 58 12.06 -4.06 -16.47
CA LEU A 58 13.20 -4.86 -16.92
C LEU A 58 14.32 -3.96 -17.47
N VAL A 59 15.51 -4.07 -16.88
CA VAL A 59 16.72 -3.38 -17.32
C VAL A 59 17.70 -4.42 -17.85
N TYR A 60 18.22 -4.23 -19.06
CA TYR A 60 19.16 -5.15 -19.69
C TYR A 60 20.30 -4.38 -20.39
N ALA A 61 21.43 -5.06 -20.60
CA ALA A 61 22.58 -4.47 -21.28
C ALA A 61 22.30 -4.29 -22.77
N GLY A 62 22.52 -3.09 -23.30
CA GLY A 62 22.44 -2.82 -24.74
C GLY A 62 23.66 -3.40 -25.47
N GLY A 63 23.44 -4.03 -26.62
CA GLY A 63 24.51 -4.49 -27.52
C GLY A 63 24.63 -6.00 -27.72
N SER A 64 23.99 -6.84 -26.89
CA SER A 64 23.83 -8.27 -27.16
C SER A 64 22.58 -8.52 -28.02
N ASN A 65 22.62 -9.54 -28.89
CA ASN A 65 21.47 -9.96 -29.70
C ASN A 65 20.39 -10.57 -28.78
N THR A 66 19.62 -9.71 -28.11
CA THR A 66 18.69 -10.06 -27.03
C THR A 66 17.29 -10.28 -27.58
N LYS A 67 16.64 -11.38 -27.17
CA LYS A 67 15.25 -11.69 -27.55
C LYS A 67 14.36 -11.87 -26.31
N PHE A 68 13.13 -11.39 -26.41
CA PHE A 68 12.10 -11.49 -25.35
C PHE A 68 11.07 -12.57 -25.71
N ILE A 69 10.61 -13.32 -24.70
CA ILE A 69 9.51 -14.28 -24.84
C ILE A 69 8.35 -13.79 -23.98
N ARG A 70 7.19 -13.59 -24.60
CA ARG A 70 5.94 -13.15 -23.95
C ARG A 70 4.83 -14.18 -24.18
N GLY A 71 4.05 -14.49 -23.16
CA GLY A 71 2.79 -15.26 -23.30
C GLY A 71 1.66 -14.37 -23.81
N ASN A 72 0.70 -14.92 -24.56
CA ASN A 72 -0.41 -14.14 -25.15
C ASN A 72 -1.17 -13.34 -24.08
N PRO A 73 -1.33 -12.01 -24.24
CA PRO A 73 -2.13 -11.21 -23.32
C PRO A 73 -3.62 -11.41 -23.58
N VAL A 74 -4.42 -11.51 -22.51
CA VAL A 74 -5.86 -11.23 -22.57
C VAL A 74 -6.01 -9.73 -22.31
N THR A 75 -6.22 -8.95 -23.36
CA THR A 75 -6.32 -7.49 -23.24
C THR A 75 -7.79 -7.07 -23.24
N ILE A 76 -8.29 -6.53 -22.12
CA ILE A 76 -9.51 -5.72 -22.11
C ILE A 76 -9.06 -4.26 -22.13
N ILE A 77 -9.35 -3.56 -23.22
CA ILE A 77 -9.03 -2.12 -23.37
C ILE A 77 -10.29 -1.32 -23.04
N LEU A 78 -10.27 -0.59 -21.94
CA LEU A 78 -11.23 0.48 -21.68
C LEU A 78 -10.54 1.80 -22.04
N GLY A 79 -11.02 2.46 -23.09
CA GLY A 79 -10.40 3.68 -23.63
C GLY A 79 -10.46 4.84 -22.65
N ARG A 80 -9.31 5.40 -22.30
CA ARG A 80 -9.15 6.78 -21.78
C ARG A 80 -8.49 7.62 -22.87
N GLN A 81 -8.68 8.94 -22.86
CA GLN A 81 -7.97 9.81 -23.79
C GLN A 81 -6.45 9.68 -23.58
N GLU A 82 -5.76 9.20 -24.62
CA GLU A 82 -4.33 8.88 -24.62
C GLU A 82 -3.45 10.09 -24.27
N THR A 83 -3.85 11.28 -24.73
CA THR A 83 -3.13 12.55 -24.54
C THR A 83 -3.02 12.95 -23.07
N ASP A 84 -4.07 12.72 -22.28
CA ASP A 84 -4.11 13.06 -20.85
C ASP A 84 -3.26 12.09 -20.02
N PHE A 85 -3.18 10.82 -20.43
CA PHE A 85 -2.33 9.83 -19.78
C PHE A 85 -0.85 10.17 -19.99
N ILE A 86 -0.43 10.36 -21.25
CA ILE A 86 0.98 10.60 -21.59
C ILE A 86 1.48 11.87 -20.91
N SER A 87 0.72 12.97 -20.99
CA SER A 87 1.12 14.26 -20.40
C SER A 87 1.29 14.18 -18.87
N ARG A 88 0.37 13.51 -18.16
CA ARG A 88 0.46 13.34 -16.70
C ARG A 88 1.63 12.44 -16.29
N VAL A 89 1.88 11.35 -17.01
CA VAL A 89 3.02 10.47 -16.75
C VAL A 89 4.33 11.20 -17.02
N GLN A 90 4.44 11.95 -18.12
CA GLN A 90 5.61 12.78 -18.42
C GLN A 90 5.87 13.81 -17.32
N HIS A 91 4.83 14.51 -16.87
CA HIS A 91 4.96 15.46 -15.78
C HIS A 91 5.48 14.79 -14.50
N ALA A 92 4.86 13.69 -14.06
CA ALA A 92 5.29 12.95 -12.88
C ALA A 92 6.73 12.41 -13.01
N TYR A 93 7.14 11.97 -14.20
CA TYR A 93 8.50 11.50 -14.47
C TYR A 93 9.56 12.59 -14.23
N THR A 94 9.23 13.85 -14.50
CA THR A 94 10.14 14.99 -14.27
C THR A 94 10.27 15.38 -12.79
N GLN A 95 9.27 15.09 -11.96
CA GLN A 95 9.20 15.57 -10.57
C GLN A 95 10.01 14.75 -9.55
N LYS A 96 10.78 13.73 -9.99
CA LYS A 96 11.67 12.87 -9.17
C LYS A 96 11.20 12.69 -7.71
N PHE A 97 10.44 11.63 -7.44
CA PHE A 97 10.03 11.27 -6.09
C PHE A 97 10.55 9.89 -5.71
N GLN A 98 10.56 9.60 -4.42
CA GLN A 98 10.87 8.27 -3.91
C GLN A 98 9.75 7.79 -3.00
N LEU A 99 9.45 6.50 -3.11
CA LEU A 99 8.49 5.81 -2.26
C LEU A 99 9.24 5.01 -1.20
N SER A 100 8.94 5.29 0.07
CA SER A 100 9.25 4.41 1.18
C SER A 100 8.54 3.07 1.04
N ASN A 101 8.99 2.06 1.79
CA ASN A 101 8.36 0.73 1.78
C ASN A 101 6.89 0.80 2.23
N LYS A 102 6.56 1.69 3.18
CA LYS A 102 5.18 1.88 3.65
C LYS A 102 4.28 2.48 2.58
N GLU A 103 4.77 3.49 1.85
CA GLU A 103 4.03 4.09 0.75
C GLU A 103 3.85 3.11 -0.43
N ARG A 104 4.84 2.26 -0.71
CA ARG A 104 4.69 1.18 -1.71
C ARG A 104 3.59 0.21 -1.32
N VAL A 105 3.62 -0.31 -0.09
CA VAL A 105 2.58 -1.25 0.38
C VAL A 105 1.21 -0.58 0.39
N ALA A 106 1.12 0.66 0.85
CA ALA A 106 -0.13 1.42 0.83
C ALA A 106 -0.66 1.61 -0.60
N PHE A 107 0.22 1.94 -1.55
CA PHE A 107 -0.15 2.04 -2.96
C PHE A 107 -0.56 0.69 -3.55
N GLU A 108 0.14 -0.40 -3.27
CA GLU A 108 -0.20 -1.75 -3.75
C GLU A 108 -1.59 -2.16 -3.26
N LEU A 109 -1.92 -1.89 -1.99
CA LEU A 109 -3.26 -2.12 -1.44
C LEU A 109 -4.31 -1.22 -2.09
N PHE A 110 -4.01 0.08 -2.26
CA PHE A 110 -4.91 1.01 -2.95
C PHE A 110 -5.19 0.56 -4.39
N SER A 111 -4.15 0.23 -5.16
CA SER A 111 -4.25 -0.27 -6.53
C SER A 111 -5.00 -1.60 -6.58
N GLY A 112 -4.66 -2.54 -5.69
CA GLY A 112 -5.33 -3.83 -5.56
C GLY A 112 -6.82 -3.70 -5.30
N SER A 113 -7.23 -2.72 -4.49
CA SER A 113 -8.65 -2.45 -4.20
C SER A 113 -9.49 -2.13 -5.44
N GLN A 114 -8.87 -1.70 -6.54
CA GLN A 114 -9.55 -1.40 -7.80
C GLN A 114 -9.90 -2.66 -8.61
N PHE A 115 -9.28 -3.78 -8.28
CA PHE A 115 -9.56 -5.09 -8.86
C PHE A 115 -10.48 -5.95 -7.97
N GLU A 116 -10.85 -5.45 -6.79
CA GLU A 116 -11.75 -6.13 -5.87
C GLU A 116 -13.22 -6.01 -6.32
N LEU A 117 -13.87 -7.17 -6.52
CA LEU A 117 -15.28 -7.23 -6.90
C LEU A 117 -16.24 -7.02 -5.72
N SER A 118 -15.82 -7.45 -4.52
CA SER A 118 -16.63 -7.33 -3.31
C SER A 118 -16.43 -5.96 -2.67
N THR A 119 -17.50 -5.17 -2.50
CA THR A 119 -17.43 -3.87 -1.81
C THR A 119 -16.80 -4.01 -0.42
N ARG A 120 -17.12 -5.09 0.31
CA ARG A 120 -16.56 -5.32 1.66
C ARG A 120 -15.05 -5.53 1.62
N SER A 121 -14.59 -6.38 0.69
CA SER A 121 -13.16 -6.62 0.49
C SER A 121 -12.46 -5.34 0.08
N ARG A 122 -13.00 -4.63 -0.92
CA ARG A 122 -12.50 -3.33 -1.38
C ARG A 122 -12.38 -2.32 -0.24
N PHE A 123 -13.40 -2.20 0.60
CA PHE A 123 -13.39 -1.31 1.77
C PHE A 123 -12.30 -1.69 2.76
N ILE A 124 -12.17 -2.96 3.12
CA ILE A 124 -11.14 -3.44 4.05
C ILE A 124 -9.75 -3.16 3.48
N THR A 125 -9.52 -3.48 2.20
CA THR A 125 -8.26 -3.24 1.50
C THR A 125 -7.88 -1.75 1.50
N LEU A 126 -8.84 -0.85 1.28
CA LEU A 126 -8.62 0.60 1.36
C LEU A 126 -8.25 1.05 2.78
N VAL A 127 -8.90 0.53 3.83
CA VAL A 127 -8.51 0.84 5.21
C VAL A 127 -7.12 0.30 5.53
N MET A 128 -6.77 -0.89 5.04
CA MET A 128 -5.42 -1.46 5.19
C MET A 128 -4.35 -0.61 4.49
N ALA A 129 -4.67 0.03 3.36
CA ALA A 129 -3.77 0.99 2.72
C ALA A 129 -3.44 2.16 3.65
N ILE A 130 -4.42 2.65 4.43
CA ILE A 130 -4.20 3.69 5.45
C ILE A 130 -3.33 3.14 6.58
N GLU A 131 -3.62 1.93 7.07
CA GLU A 131 -2.87 1.28 8.14
C GLU A 131 -1.38 1.11 7.78
N ALA A 132 -1.08 0.81 6.52
CA ALA A 132 0.30 0.70 6.01
C ALA A 132 1.08 2.03 6.12
N LEU A 133 0.41 3.18 6.03
CA LEU A 133 1.02 4.51 6.18
C LEU A 133 1.27 4.90 7.64
N LEU A 134 0.68 4.21 8.61
CA LEU A 134 0.74 4.61 10.01
C LEU A 134 2.15 4.48 10.58
N GLN A 135 2.51 5.47 11.40
CA GLN A 135 3.74 5.47 12.19
C GLN A 135 3.36 5.74 13.66
N PRO A 136 3.07 4.66 14.43
CA PRO A 136 2.78 4.78 15.84
C PRO A 136 3.95 5.45 16.55
N ALA A 137 3.65 6.49 17.33
CA ALA A 137 4.64 7.08 18.23
C ALA A 137 4.63 6.32 19.55
N ASP A 138 5.71 6.46 20.31
CA ASP A 138 5.71 6.04 21.70
C ASP A 138 4.73 6.90 22.51
N ARG A 139 4.14 6.30 23.54
CA ARG A 139 3.30 7.05 24.47
C ARG A 139 4.15 7.97 25.32
N GLU A 140 3.49 8.93 25.96
CA GLU A 140 4.13 9.78 26.96
C GLU A 140 4.77 8.94 28.07
N GLU A 141 5.87 9.43 28.62
CA GLU A 141 6.71 8.74 29.61
C GLU A 141 5.88 8.16 30.78
N ARG A 142 4.96 8.94 31.35
CA ARG A 142 4.08 8.48 32.44
C ARG A 142 3.22 7.27 32.07
N ALA A 143 2.76 7.20 30.82
CA ALA A 143 1.99 6.06 30.34
C ALA A 143 2.90 4.83 30.16
N GLN A 144 4.12 5.03 29.64
CA GLN A 144 5.11 3.95 29.53
C GLN A 144 5.52 3.41 30.90
N GLU A 145 5.78 4.28 31.88
CA GLU A 145 6.07 3.89 33.26
C GLU A 145 4.92 3.07 33.86
N HIS A 146 3.67 3.46 33.58
CA HIS A 146 2.52 2.70 34.04
C HIS A 146 2.48 1.30 33.41
N VAL A 147 2.75 1.19 32.10
CA VAL A 147 2.85 -0.10 31.41
C VAL A 147 3.97 -0.96 31.99
N THR A 148 5.13 -0.38 32.29
CA THR A 148 6.23 -1.08 32.97
C THR A 148 5.79 -1.66 34.31
N ARG A 149 5.08 -0.88 35.14
CA ARG A 149 4.55 -1.39 36.43
C ARG A 149 3.56 -2.55 36.24
N LEU A 150 2.73 -2.51 35.19
CA LEU A 150 1.81 -3.61 34.88
C LEU A 150 2.56 -4.87 34.45
N ILE A 151 3.64 -4.73 33.68
CA ILE A 151 4.51 -5.83 33.30
C ILE A 151 5.20 -6.43 34.53
N ASP A 152 5.70 -5.61 35.45
CA ASP A 152 6.35 -6.08 36.68
C ASP A 152 5.36 -6.86 37.57
N LEU A 153 4.13 -6.34 37.74
CA LEU A 153 3.07 -7.04 38.47
C LEU A 153 2.70 -8.38 37.82
N THR A 154 2.61 -8.41 36.48
CA THR A 154 2.30 -9.64 35.73
C THR A 154 3.45 -10.65 35.85
N THR A 155 4.69 -10.18 35.80
CA THR A 155 5.89 -11.03 35.92
C THR A 155 5.93 -11.75 37.26
N ASN A 156 5.61 -11.05 38.34
CA ASN A 156 5.61 -11.59 39.71
C ASN A 156 4.29 -12.26 40.12
N SER A 157 3.35 -12.44 39.19
CA SER A 157 2.07 -13.07 39.48
C SER A 157 2.17 -14.60 39.61
N ALA A 158 1.18 -15.20 40.26
CA ALA A 158 1.03 -16.66 40.37
C ALA A 158 0.45 -17.32 39.10
N LEU A 159 0.39 -16.60 37.98
CA LEU A 159 -0.12 -17.13 36.71
C LEU A 159 0.80 -18.23 36.16
N GLN A 160 0.22 -19.13 35.37
CA GLN A 160 1.00 -20.09 34.58
C GLN A 160 1.90 -19.36 33.58
N GLU A 161 3.06 -19.94 33.29
CA GLU A 161 4.11 -19.30 32.49
C GLU A 161 3.63 -18.86 31.10
N ASN A 162 2.83 -19.69 30.43
CA ASN A 162 2.26 -19.39 29.12
C ASN A 162 1.32 -18.17 29.15
N GLU A 163 0.45 -18.11 30.15
CA GLU A 163 -0.51 -17.01 30.31
C GLU A 163 0.21 -15.71 30.69
N ARG A 164 1.17 -15.78 31.63
CA ARG A 164 2.03 -14.66 32.00
C ARG A 164 2.76 -14.11 30.78
N THR A 165 3.38 -14.97 29.97
CA THR A 165 4.11 -14.57 28.76
C THR A 165 3.19 -13.92 27.73
N SER A 166 1.99 -14.48 27.52
CA SER A 166 0.97 -13.93 26.61
C SER A 166 0.50 -12.53 27.02
N ILE A 167 0.22 -12.33 28.32
CA ILE A 167 -0.21 -11.03 28.86
C ILE A 167 0.92 -10.01 28.76
N ILE A 168 2.16 -10.38 29.13
CA ILE A 168 3.32 -9.48 28.99
C ILE A 168 3.50 -9.06 27.53
N GLY A 169 3.39 -10.01 26.59
CA GLY A 169 3.43 -9.72 25.16
C GLY A 169 2.36 -8.70 24.75
N SER A 170 1.14 -8.85 25.27
CA SER A 170 0.03 -7.93 25.03
C SER A 170 0.25 -6.54 25.65
N LEU A 171 0.78 -6.47 26.86
CA LEU A 171 1.10 -5.22 27.57
C LEU A 171 2.20 -4.42 26.85
N LYS A 172 3.18 -5.08 26.23
CA LYS A 172 4.24 -4.39 25.47
C LYS A 172 3.69 -3.56 24.30
N TRP A 173 2.55 -3.95 23.71
CA TRP A 173 1.90 -3.12 22.69
C TRP A 173 1.37 -1.79 23.23
N LEU A 174 1.17 -1.68 24.55
CA LEU A 174 0.70 -0.45 25.18
C LEU A 174 1.80 0.61 25.30
N TYR A 175 3.08 0.32 25.01
CA TYR A 175 4.11 1.35 24.92
C TYR A 175 3.86 2.33 23.77
N GLN A 176 3.12 1.93 22.74
CA GLN A 176 2.87 2.72 21.55
C GLN A 176 1.42 3.23 21.47
N GLU A 177 1.23 4.28 20.67
CA GLU A 177 -0.10 4.77 20.30
C GLU A 177 -0.94 3.69 19.63
N SER A 178 -2.26 3.73 19.87
CA SER A 178 -3.18 2.85 19.13
C SER A 178 -3.28 3.29 17.67
N ILE A 179 -3.59 2.32 16.79
CA ILE A 179 -3.91 2.56 15.36
C ILE A 179 -4.90 3.70 15.20
N GLY A 180 -5.95 3.73 16.03
CA GLY A 180 -6.96 4.78 16.02
C GLY A 180 -6.41 6.18 16.29
N LYS A 181 -5.52 6.33 17.27
CA LYS A 181 -4.88 7.62 17.59
C LYS A 181 -3.90 8.04 16.49
N THR A 182 -3.06 7.11 16.06
CA THR A 182 -2.07 7.34 15.01
C THR A 182 -2.71 7.72 13.68
N GLY A 183 -3.79 7.06 13.28
CA GLY A 183 -4.48 7.34 12.02
C GLY A 183 -5.24 8.67 12.03
N LYS A 184 -5.88 9.05 13.15
CA LYS A 184 -6.45 10.41 13.30
C LYS A 184 -5.38 11.48 13.13
N ARG A 185 -4.26 11.32 13.84
CA ARG A 185 -3.11 12.24 13.77
C ARG A 185 -2.53 12.32 12.35
N LEU A 186 -2.40 11.18 11.66
CA LEU A 186 -1.94 11.15 10.27
C LEU A 186 -2.90 11.92 9.35
N ALA A 187 -4.20 11.63 9.45
CA ALA A 187 -5.24 12.24 8.64
C ALA A 187 -5.27 13.76 8.82
N ASP A 188 -5.31 14.25 10.06
CA ASP A 188 -5.33 15.69 10.33
C ASP A 188 -4.04 16.37 9.86
N LYS A 189 -2.88 15.71 10.06
CA LYS A 189 -1.58 16.27 9.65
C LYS A 189 -1.46 16.42 8.13
N LEU A 190 -1.94 15.46 7.36
CA LEU A 190 -1.75 15.44 5.90
C LEU A 190 -2.88 16.13 5.12
N LEU A 191 -4.11 16.08 5.63
CA LEU A 191 -5.29 16.55 4.89
C LEU A 191 -5.90 17.81 5.49
N GLY A 192 -5.51 18.23 6.69
CA GLY A 192 -5.90 19.52 7.28
C GLY A 192 -7.42 19.75 7.29
N ASN A 193 -7.86 20.74 6.50
CA ASN A 193 -9.24 21.22 6.46
C ASN A 193 -10.13 20.53 5.41
N GLU A 194 -9.61 19.54 4.69
CA GLU A 194 -10.40 18.76 3.74
C GLU A 194 -11.59 18.08 4.43
N LYS A 195 -12.63 17.79 3.65
CA LYS A 195 -13.83 17.09 4.14
C LYS A 195 -14.10 15.85 3.33
N TYR A 196 -14.55 14.80 4.01
CA TYR A 196 -14.92 13.52 3.41
C TYR A 196 -16.24 13.05 4.02
N ALA A 197 -17.25 12.83 3.17
CA ALA A 197 -18.63 12.61 3.61
C ALA A 197 -19.07 13.61 4.72
N ASP A 198 -18.81 14.91 4.50
CA ASP A 198 -19.06 16.02 5.44
C ASP A 198 -18.37 15.93 6.81
N LYS A 199 -17.32 15.12 6.93
CA LYS A 199 -16.53 14.95 8.16
C LYS A 199 -15.12 15.50 7.99
N THR A 200 -14.53 15.93 9.11
CA THR A 200 -13.09 16.22 9.17
C THR A 200 -12.28 14.94 8.91
N PRO A 201 -11.00 15.04 8.50
CA PRO A 201 -10.19 13.87 8.16
C PRO A 201 -10.08 12.86 9.30
N ALA A 202 -9.79 13.29 10.55
CA ALA A 202 -9.78 12.39 11.70
C ALA A 202 -11.15 11.74 11.99
N SER A 203 -12.25 12.49 11.86
CA SER A 203 -13.60 11.96 12.09
C SER A 203 -13.99 10.93 11.03
N PHE A 204 -13.68 11.21 9.77
CA PHE A 204 -13.87 10.29 8.66
C PHE A 204 -13.05 9.00 8.85
N PHE A 205 -11.75 9.13 9.11
CA PHE A 205 -10.88 7.99 9.41
C PHE A 205 -11.44 7.14 10.56
N THR A 206 -11.89 7.77 11.65
CA THR A 206 -12.46 7.07 12.81
C THR A 206 -13.66 6.22 12.40
N LYS A 207 -14.56 6.79 11.59
CA LYS A 207 -15.73 6.06 11.11
C LYS A 207 -15.32 4.87 10.24
N CYS A 208 -14.39 5.04 9.29
CA CYS A 208 -13.92 3.97 8.42
C CYS A 208 -13.20 2.85 9.20
N TYR A 209 -12.32 3.22 10.14
CA TYR A 209 -11.63 2.29 11.01
C TYR A 209 -12.60 1.50 11.90
N THR A 210 -13.67 2.15 12.38
CA THR A 210 -14.72 1.49 13.17
C THR A 210 -15.49 0.47 12.34
N ILE A 211 -15.88 0.82 11.11
CA ILE A 211 -16.55 -0.11 10.17
C ILE A 211 -15.65 -1.32 9.91
N ARG A 212 -14.36 -1.10 9.59
CA ARG A 212 -13.39 -2.18 9.35
C ARG A 212 -13.23 -3.07 10.59
N SER A 213 -13.12 -2.49 11.77
CA SER A 213 -13.03 -3.23 13.04
C SER A 213 -14.24 -4.16 13.24
N GLN A 214 -15.46 -3.63 13.05
CA GLN A 214 -16.69 -4.43 13.16
C GLN A 214 -16.74 -5.56 12.13
N LEU A 215 -16.38 -5.30 10.88
CA LEU A 215 -16.37 -6.32 9.83
C LEU A 215 -15.38 -7.45 10.14
N VAL A 216 -14.16 -7.13 10.57
CA VAL A 216 -13.10 -8.12 10.78
C VAL A 216 -13.31 -8.90 12.08
N HIS A 217 -13.81 -8.25 13.15
CA HIS A 217 -13.99 -8.90 14.44
C HIS A 217 -15.35 -9.56 14.64
N ASN A 218 -16.42 -9.00 14.07
CA ASN A 218 -17.79 -9.48 14.28
C ASN A 218 -18.41 -10.10 13.03
N GLY A 219 -17.74 -10.04 11.87
CA GLY A 219 -18.27 -10.46 10.58
C GLY A 219 -19.47 -9.63 10.07
N THR A 220 -19.92 -8.65 10.86
CA THR A 220 -21.18 -7.92 10.67
C THR A 220 -21.07 -6.49 11.19
N LEU A 221 -21.88 -5.59 10.65
CA LEU A 221 -22.00 -4.23 11.15
C LEU A 221 -23.04 -4.17 12.25
N SER A 222 -22.77 -3.40 13.31
CA SER A 222 -23.72 -3.21 14.41
C SER A 222 -24.96 -2.43 13.98
N ASP A 223 -24.81 -1.56 12.98
CA ASP A 223 -25.88 -0.79 12.39
C ASP A 223 -26.21 -1.34 10.99
N GLN A 224 -27.36 -1.99 10.88
CA GLN A 224 -27.86 -2.55 9.62
C GLN A 224 -28.12 -1.48 8.55
N LYS A 225 -28.20 -0.20 8.93
CA LYS A 225 -28.37 0.93 8.00
C LYS A 225 -27.05 1.47 7.46
N THR A 226 -25.91 1.01 7.97
CA THR A 226 -24.61 1.43 7.42
C THR A 226 -24.38 0.69 6.09
N HIS A 227 -24.61 1.40 4.98
CA HIS A 227 -24.36 0.90 3.63
C HIS A 227 -22.90 1.14 3.24
N ILE A 228 -22.06 0.11 3.23
CA ILE A 228 -20.62 0.23 2.91
C ILE A 228 -20.40 0.87 1.53
N ASP A 229 -21.28 0.57 0.57
CA ASP A 229 -21.21 1.13 -0.79
C ASP A 229 -21.21 2.67 -0.78
N SER A 230 -21.91 3.30 0.17
CA SER A 230 -21.95 4.78 0.27
C SER A 230 -20.66 5.38 0.81
N TRP A 231 -19.76 4.57 1.38
CA TRP A 231 -18.49 5.03 1.96
C TRP A 231 -17.29 4.74 1.07
N VAL A 232 -17.36 3.73 0.19
CA VAL A 232 -16.19 3.29 -0.60
C VAL A 232 -15.66 4.41 -1.50
N GLY A 233 -16.52 5.16 -2.19
CA GLY A 233 -16.07 6.25 -3.05
C GLY A 233 -15.33 7.36 -2.29
N GLU A 234 -15.88 7.78 -1.15
CA GLU A 234 -15.22 8.78 -0.30
C GLU A 234 -13.95 8.24 0.37
N LEU A 235 -13.93 6.96 0.73
CA LEU A 235 -12.76 6.31 1.29
C LEU A 235 -11.65 6.17 0.25
N GLU A 236 -11.99 5.83 -0.98
CA GLU A 236 -11.05 5.79 -2.10
C GLU A 236 -10.42 7.17 -2.35
N ARG A 237 -11.25 8.23 -2.34
CA ARG A 237 -10.75 9.61 -2.43
C ARG A 237 -9.81 9.93 -1.27
N PHE A 238 -10.21 9.60 -0.05
CA PHE A 238 -9.43 9.80 1.16
C PHE A 238 -8.05 9.11 1.11
N VAL A 239 -8.00 7.84 0.70
CA VAL A 239 -6.75 7.08 0.58
C VAL A 239 -5.85 7.68 -0.50
N ALA A 240 -6.40 8.06 -1.65
CA ALA A 240 -5.64 8.68 -2.72
C ALA A 240 -5.02 10.01 -2.26
N ASP A 241 -5.78 10.84 -1.55
CA ASP A 241 -5.29 12.12 -1.05
C ASP A 241 -4.22 11.94 0.05
N LEU A 242 -4.37 10.94 0.93
CA LEU A 242 -3.32 10.56 1.88
C LEU A 242 -2.05 10.13 1.16
N LEU A 243 -2.15 9.30 0.12
CA LEU A 243 -1.02 8.86 -0.67
C LEU A 243 -0.32 10.05 -1.35
N LYS A 244 -1.08 10.94 -2.01
CA LYS A 244 -0.53 12.17 -2.62
C LYS A 244 0.21 13.03 -1.60
N ALA A 245 -0.38 13.25 -0.42
CA ALA A 245 0.21 14.07 0.63
C ALA A 245 1.39 13.40 1.35
N SER A 246 1.45 12.06 1.36
CA SER A 246 2.56 11.32 1.96
C SER A 246 3.81 11.34 1.08
N ILE A 247 3.63 11.20 -0.24
CA ILE A 247 4.73 11.09 -1.21
C ILE A 247 5.36 12.46 -1.41
N ARG A 248 6.63 12.60 -1.05
CA ARG A 248 7.37 13.85 -1.21
C ARG A 248 8.27 13.81 -2.46
N PRO A 249 8.41 14.94 -3.17
CA PRO A 249 9.49 15.10 -4.13
C PRO A 249 10.84 14.92 -3.43
N VAL A 250 11.82 14.37 -4.13
CA VAL A 250 13.21 14.44 -3.69
C VAL A 250 13.68 15.85 -4.02
N ASP A 251 14.02 16.64 -2.99
CA ASP A 251 14.65 17.95 -3.19
C ASP A 251 15.85 17.80 -4.13
N ALA A 252 15.92 18.64 -5.16
CA ALA A 252 16.95 18.62 -6.19
C ALA A 252 18.31 19.10 -5.67
#